data_AF-A0A8T4UQB6-F1
#
_entry.id   AF-A0A8T4UQB6-F1
#
_cell.length_a   1.000
_cell.length_b   1.000
_cell.length_c   1.000
_cell.angle_alpha   90.00
_cell.angle_beta   90.00
_cell.angle_gamma   90.00
#
_symmetry.space_group_name_H-M   'P 1'
#
loop_
_entity.id
_entity.type
_entity.pdbx_description
1 polymer ?
#
loop_
_entity_poly.entity_id
_entity_poly.type
_entity_poly.pdbx_seq_one_letter_code
_entity_poly.pdbx_strand_id
1 'polypeptide(L)'
;MRTLVEGPIPWAELAGRAEALFQDVSQFLASPEGISIGAGLGAAGLTALVTNYLQQREANVFPVLFASKRGLETENDATDFYAAVNDLTMAVTEGWNRARKERDYRSFIDTTKTASAHSVSRLVGDVRRHGSALLARLEEYGQLAEASGAAAAAFDASWDYDYDDVHRTEVYTDFETDSKGNSHPVVRTRQVYDHTEHEWTFDSEKAEMARGLLEQLLQRFSAELYDPGLAALHVEANFSDREAIQLTIDEKPGEISDDTVARYANQWLQQARLRPLPGDIKGTLTELVERSPAAFEVISHSEQRYTETTYSPGPTSGPAGYQESCALSQHCGGMAGLIGDTLSSIEKSRELAEQLWKQQNAPEKPGRVARACLDLAVESYLAAFPDSEIHLDQRVSHGLTAGVALGVGLAAGLLAYLALQQ
;
A
#
# COMPACT_ATOMS: atom_id res chain seq x y z
N MET A 1 -31.22 -0.75 -48.99
CA MET A 1 -31.22 -0.43 -47.55
C MET A 1 -32.38 0.53 -47.28
N ARG A 2 -33.51 0.03 -46.77
CA ARG A 2 -34.57 0.87 -46.18
C ARG A 2 -34.37 0.83 -44.67
N THR A 3 -34.00 1.96 -44.10
CA THR A 3 -33.96 2.19 -42.66
C THR A 3 -35.40 2.26 -42.14
N LEU A 4 -35.79 1.28 -41.32
CA LEU A 4 -36.98 1.38 -40.49
C LEU A 4 -36.67 2.41 -39.39
N VAL A 5 -37.17 3.62 -39.58
CA VAL A 5 -37.21 4.64 -38.53
C VAL A 5 -38.41 4.29 -37.65
N GLU A 6 -38.16 3.61 -36.54
CA GLU A 6 -39.15 3.44 -35.48
C GLU A 6 -39.49 4.83 -34.93
N GLY A 7 -40.75 5.23 -35.09
CA GLY A 7 -41.23 6.50 -34.57
C GLY A 7 -41.15 6.56 -33.04
N PRO A 8 -41.11 7.77 -32.46
CA PRO A 8 -41.03 7.95 -31.01
C PRO A 8 -42.19 7.23 -30.32
N ILE A 9 -41.86 6.43 -29.30
CA ILE A 9 -42.84 5.69 -28.49
C ILE A 9 -43.83 6.70 -27.91
N PRO A 10 -45.15 6.53 -28.15
CA PRO A 10 -46.16 7.45 -27.67
C PRO A 10 -46.08 7.58 -26.14
N TRP A 11 -46.20 8.81 -25.63
CA TRP A 11 -46.00 9.07 -24.20
C TRP A 11 -46.98 8.27 -23.31
N ALA A 12 -48.16 7.96 -23.84
CA ALA A 12 -49.17 7.10 -23.20
C ALA A 12 -48.70 5.64 -23.01
N GLU A 13 -47.87 5.12 -23.91
CA GLU A 13 -47.34 3.75 -23.83
C GLU A 13 -46.24 3.65 -22.76
N LEU A 14 -45.40 4.68 -22.62
CA LEU A 14 -44.40 4.78 -21.56
C LEU A 14 -45.04 5.00 -20.18
N ALA A 15 -46.12 5.80 -20.10
CA ALA A 15 -46.89 5.96 -18.87
C ALA A 15 -47.54 4.65 -18.43
N GLY A 16 -48.14 3.89 -19.36
CA GLY A 16 -48.71 2.57 -19.07
C GLY A 16 -47.67 1.53 -18.62
N ARG A 17 -46.47 1.55 -19.22
CA ARG A 17 -45.36 0.67 -18.79
C ARG A 17 -44.81 1.04 -17.41
N ALA A 18 -44.75 2.33 -17.08
CA ALA A 18 -44.32 2.78 -15.76
C ALA A 18 -45.34 2.42 -14.65
N GLU A 19 -46.63 2.53 -14.95
CA GLU A 19 -47.70 2.14 -14.01
C GLU A 19 -47.74 0.62 -13.78
N ALA A 20 -47.56 -0.18 -14.84
CA ALA A 20 -47.44 -1.64 -14.73
C ALA A 20 -46.21 -2.05 -13.90
N LEU A 21 -45.05 -1.42 -14.13
CA LEU A 21 -43.83 -1.67 -13.36
C LEU A 21 -44.00 -1.27 -11.88
N PHE A 22 -44.72 -0.18 -11.60
CA PHE A 22 -45.01 0.25 -10.25
C PHE A 22 -45.98 -0.71 -9.54
N GLN A 23 -46.98 -1.24 -10.25
CA GLN A 23 -47.87 -2.26 -9.73
C GLN A 23 -47.14 -3.57 -9.44
N ASP A 24 -46.29 -4.04 -10.35
CA ASP A 24 -45.49 -5.26 -10.17
C ASP A 24 -44.51 -5.13 -9.00
N VAL A 25 -43.84 -3.98 -8.87
CA VAL A 25 -42.96 -3.69 -7.72
C VAL A 25 -43.76 -3.59 -6.43
N SER A 26 -44.95 -2.99 -6.44
CA SER A 26 -45.80 -2.90 -5.24
C SER A 26 -46.34 -4.27 -4.80
N GLN A 27 -46.73 -5.13 -5.75
CA GLN A 27 -47.18 -6.49 -5.48
C GLN A 27 -46.04 -7.37 -4.99
N PHE A 28 -44.86 -7.23 -5.58
CA PHE A 28 -43.65 -7.90 -5.11
C PHE A 28 -43.30 -7.47 -3.69
N LEU A 29 -43.25 -6.16 -3.40
CA LEU A 29 -42.97 -5.65 -2.05
C LEU A 29 -44.04 -6.00 -1.00
N ALA A 30 -45.25 -6.36 -1.43
CA ALA A 30 -46.32 -6.86 -0.56
C ALA A 30 -46.28 -8.39 -0.37
N SER A 31 -45.46 -9.12 -1.14
CA SER A 31 -45.26 -10.56 -0.94
C SER A 31 -44.33 -10.84 0.25
N PRO A 32 -44.40 -12.02 0.88
CA PRO A 32 -43.47 -12.39 1.95
C PRO A 32 -42.00 -12.27 1.54
N GLU A 33 -41.67 -12.59 0.29
CA GLU A 33 -40.34 -12.44 -0.29
C GLU A 33 -39.96 -10.96 -0.43
N GLY A 34 -40.85 -10.10 -0.94
CA GLY A 34 -40.55 -8.68 -1.06
C GLY A 34 -40.53 -7.92 0.26
N ILE A 35 -41.32 -8.34 1.26
CA ILE A 35 -41.23 -7.85 2.64
C ILE A 35 -39.88 -8.24 3.26
N SER A 36 -39.41 -9.48 3.04
CA SER A 36 -38.09 -9.91 3.54
C SER A 36 -36.92 -9.18 2.86
N ILE A 37 -37.01 -8.92 1.56
CA ILE A 37 -36.00 -8.17 0.80
C ILE A 37 -36.04 -6.69 1.21
N GLY A 38 -37.23 -6.11 1.35
CA GLY A 38 -37.42 -4.73 1.83
C GLY A 38 -36.91 -4.54 3.25
N ALA A 39 -37.18 -5.48 4.16
CA ALA A 39 -36.66 -5.47 5.52
C ALA A 39 -35.13 -5.66 5.55
N GLY A 40 -34.58 -6.55 4.72
CA GLY A 40 -33.13 -6.75 4.59
C GLY A 40 -32.41 -5.52 4.06
N LEU A 41 -32.95 -4.86 3.02
CA LEU A 41 -32.42 -3.60 2.49
C LEU A 41 -32.57 -2.44 3.47
N GLY A 42 -33.69 -2.36 4.19
CA GLY A 42 -33.90 -1.36 5.23
C GLY A 42 -32.94 -1.53 6.41
N ALA A 43 -32.71 -2.76 6.87
CA ALA A 43 -31.76 -3.08 7.92
C ALA A 43 -30.31 -2.87 7.46
N ALA A 44 -29.97 -3.18 6.20
CA ALA A 44 -28.66 -2.87 5.62
C ALA A 44 -28.43 -1.35 5.57
N GLY A 45 -29.42 -0.60 5.11
CA GLY A 45 -29.37 0.87 5.05
C GLY A 45 -29.25 1.51 6.43
N LEU A 46 -30.03 1.05 7.41
CA LEU A 46 -29.93 1.51 8.80
C LEU A 46 -28.61 1.10 9.43
N THR A 47 -28.14 -0.14 9.22
CA THR A 47 -26.85 -0.59 9.73
C THR A 47 -25.73 0.22 9.11
N ALA A 48 -25.73 0.46 7.80
CA ALA A 48 -24.77 1.32 7.12
C ALA A 48 -24.83 2.77 7.63
N LEU A 49 -26.02 3.31 7.90
CA LEU A 49 -26.17 4.64 8.49
C LEU A 49 -25.67 4.68 9.93
N VAL A 50 -25.93 3.65 10.73
CA VAL A 50 -25.51 3.54 12.13
C VAL A 50 -24.02 3.26 12.22
N THR A 51 -23.42 2.38 11.42
CA THR A 51 -21.97 2.19 11.36
C THR A 51 -21.30 3.42 10.78
N ASN A 52 -21.80 4.04 9.72
CA ASN A 52 -21.27 5.31 9.23
C ASN A 52 -21.42 6.42 10.28
N TYR A 53 -22.49 6.45 11.07
CA TYR A 53 -22.68 7.43 12.15
C TYR A 53 -21.75 7.15 13.35
N LEU A 54 -21.62 5.91 13.80
CA LEU A 54 -20.75 5.48 14.89
C LEU A 54 -19.27 5.60 14.49
N GLN A 55 -18.92 5.28 13.24
CA GLN A 55 -17.58 5.47 12.69
C GLN A 55 -17.29 6.92 12.42
N GLN A 56 -18.24 7.73 11.92
CA GLN A 56 -18.07 9.19 11.91
C GLN A 56 -17.92 9.73 13.33
N ARG A 57 -18.42 9.01 14.34
CA ARG A 57 -18.30 9.37 15.75
C ARG A 57 -16.97 8.95 16.37
N GLU A 58 -16.36 7.85 15.93
CA GLU A 58 -15.04 7.35 16.36
C GLU A 58 -13.90 7.97 15.54
N ALA A 59 -14.07 8.14 14.23
CA ALA A 59 -13.15 8.81 13.30
C ALA A 59 -13.12 10.35 13.44
N ASN A 60 -13.48 10.86 14.62
CA ASN A 60 -13.95 12.24 14.82
C ASN A 60 -12.82 13.25 15.09
N VAL A 61 -11.73 12.77 15.68
CA VAL A 61 -10.58 13.58 16.09
C VAL A 61 -9.35 12.86 15.56
N PHE A 62 -8.68 13.48 14.59
CA PHE A 62 -7.42 12.96 14.11
C PHE A 62 -6.39 13.05 15.24
N PRO A 63 -5.50 12.06 15.36
CA PRO A 63 -4.46 12.10 16.38
C PRO A 63 -3.61 13.36 16.19
N VAL A 64 -3.22 13.96 17.31
CA VAL A 64 -2.23 15.04 17.28
C VAL A 64 -0.90 14.40 16.94
N LEU A 65 -0.24 14.91 15.89
CA LEU A 65 1.08 14.47 15.48
C LEU A 65 2.13 15.29 16.22
N PHE A 66 3.23 14.67 16.62
CA PHE A 66 4.24 15.28 17.46
C PHE A 66 5.48 15.62 16.64
N ALA A 67 5.89 16.88 16.63
CA ALA A 67 7.24 17.25 16.22
C ALA A 67 7.78 18.30 17.18
N SER A 68 8.80 17.92 17.95
CA SER A 68 9.68 18.88 18.58
C SER A 68 11.04 18.79 17.88
N LYS A 69 11.28 19.67 16.90
CA LYS A 69 12.65 19.96 16.46
C LYS A 69 13.50 20.55 17.59
N ARG A 70 12.85 21.16 18.60
CA ARG A 70 13.53 21.72 19.79
C ARG A 70 14.15 20.57 20.56
N GLY A 71 15.48 20.49 20.57
CA GLY A 71 16.25 19.46 21.24
C GLY A 71 17.19 18.67 20.33
N LEU A 72 17.12 18.87 19.01
CA LEU A 72 18.05 18.26 18.07
C LEU A 72 19.36 19.06 18.04
N GLU A 73 20.46 18.45 18.46
CA GLU A 73 21.80 19.07 18.46
C GLU A 73 22.40 19.16 17.04
N THR A 74 21.92 18.33 16.11
CA THR A 74 22.36 18.31 14.71
C THR A 74 21.15 18.35 13.77
N GLU A 75 21.04 19.44 13.01
CA GLU A 75 20.07 19.58 11.91
C GLU A 75 20.69 19.05 10.61
N ASN A 76 19.96 18.19 9.90
CA ASN A 76 20.31 17.69 8.56
C ASN A 76 19.09 17.84 7.62
N ASP A 77 19.31 17.77 6.31
CA ASP A 77 18.22 17.99 5.33
C ASP A 77 17.09 16.95 5.43
N ALA A 78 17.40 15.72 5.87
CA ALA A 78 16.39 14.68 6.06
C ALA A 78 15.44 15.03 7.21
N THR A 79 16.00 15.34 8.36
CA THR A 79 15.31 15.82 9.56
C THR A 79 14.45 17.02 9.26
N ASP A 80 15.00 17.96 8.48
CA ASP A 80 14.28 19.15 8.06
C ASP A 80 13.06 18.83 7.19
N PHE A 81 13.22 17.92 6.23
CA PHE A 81 12.15 17.48 5.34
C PHE A 81 11.06 16.70 6.10
N TYR A 82 11.41 15.65 6.83
CA TYR A 82 10.44 14.81 7.51
C TYR A 82 9.68 15.57 8.61
N ALA A 83 10.37 16.46 9.32
CA ALA A 83 9.69 17.36 10.24
C ALA A 83 8.75 18.33 9.53
N ALA A 84 9.11 18.87 8.36
CA ALA A 84 8.22 19.73 7.61
C ALA A 84 6.94 18.99 7.15
N VAL A 85 7.05 17.71 6.76
CA VAL A 85 5.89 16.86 6.45
C VAL A 85 5.03 16.63 7.69
N ASN A 86 5.65 16.34 8.83
CA ASN A 86 4.93 16.17 10.10
C ASN A 86 4.22 17.47 10.53
N ASP A 87 4.91 18.61 10.49
CA ASP A 87 4.37 19.93 10.85
C ASP A 87 3.19 20.32 9.95
N LEU A 88 3.32 20.08 8.63
CA LEU A 88 2.23 20.28 7.68
C LEU A 88 1.01 19.45 8.05
N THR A 89 1.22 18.16 8.33
CA THR A 89 0.14 17.23 8.65
C THR A 89 -0.53 17.60 9.97
N MET A 90 0.27 17.93 11.00
CA MET A 90 -0.20 18.41 12.29
C MET A 90 -1.06 19.67 12.15
N ALA A 91 -0.59 20.68 11.42
CA ALA A 91 -1.34 21.92 11.24
C ALA A 91 -2.69 21.68 10.56
N VAL A 92 -2.75 20.74 9.61
CA VAL A 92 -3.98 20.36 8.91
C VAL A 92 -4.92 19.56 9.81
N THR A 93 -4.43 18.58 10.55
CA THR A 93 -5.26 17.77 11.47
C THR A 93 -5.79 18.61 12.64
N GLU A 94 -4.98 19.49 13.22
CA GLU A 94 -5.42 20.45 14.25
C GLU A 94 -6.47 21.42 13.74
N GLY A 95 -6.23 22.00 12.56
CA GLY A 95 -7.18 22.89 11.90
C GLY A 95 -8.52 22.18 11.66
N TRP A 96 -8.48 20.94 11.19
CA TRP A 96 -9.67 20.12 10.95
C TRP A 96 -10.43 19.84 12.26
N ASN A 97 -9.72 19.39 13.29
CA ASN A 97 -10.30 19.09 14.61
C ASN A 97 -10.98 20.33 15.21
N ARG A 98 -10.35 21.51 15.10
CA ARG A 98 -10.92 22.80 15.56
C ARG A 98 -12.19 23.17 14.78
N ALA A 99 -12.10 23.22 13.46
CA ALA A 99 -13.21 23.59 12.59
C ALA A 99 -14.42 22.66 12.77
N ARG A 100 -14.18 21.37 12.99
CA ARG A 100 -15.23 20.39 13.28
C ARG A 100 -15.87 20.62 14.65
N LYS A 101 -15.07 20.87 15.69
CA LYS A 101 -15.56 21.17 17.05
C LYS A 101 -16.45 22.42 17.06
N GLU A 102 -16.08 23.43 16.30
CA GLU A 102 -16.82 24.70 16.16
C GLU A 102 -17.97 24.62 15.15
N ARG A 103 -18.04 23.54 14.36
CA ARG A 103 -18.93 23.37 13.19
C ARG A 103 -18.79 24.49 12.16
N ASP A 104 -17.59 25.08 12.06
CA ASP A 104 -17.28 26.15 11.12
C ASP A 104 -16.05 25.77 10.28
N TYR A 105 -16.28 25.23 9.08
CA TYR A 105 -15.22 24.91 8.15
C TYR A 105 -14.61 26.13 7.44
N ARG A 106 -15.17 27.34 7.62
CA ARG A 106 -14.50 28.56 7.15
C ARG A 106 -13.32 28.90 8.05
N SER A 107 -13.44 28.66 9.37
CA SER A 107 -12.33 28.88 10.30
C SER A 107 -11.11 28.01 9.98
N PHE A 108 -11.29 26.81 9.39
CA PHE A 108 -10.21 26.01 8.81
C PHE A 108 -9.46 26.78 7.72
N ILE A 109 -10.20 27.29 6.73
CA ILE A 109 -9.62 27.99 5.58
C ILE A 109 -8.93 29.27 6.03
N ASP A 110 -9.54 30.02 6.95
CA ASP A 110 -9.00 31.26 7.46
C ASP A 110 -7.73 31.01 8.30
N THR A 111 -7.74 30.01 9.19
CA THR A 111 -6.58 29.65 10.01
C THR A 111 -5.42 29.17 9.14
N THR A 112 -5.70 28.37 8.11
CA THR A 112 -4.68 27.81 7.22
C THR A 112 -4.13 28.84 6.22
N LYS A 113 -4.89 29.91 5.90
CA LYS A 113 -4.47 31.00 5.00
C LYS A 113 -3.81 32.19 5.72
N THR A 114 -4.13 32.43 6.99
CA THR A 114 -3.59 33.57 7.72
C THR A 114 -2.09 33.39 7.91
N ALA A 115 -1.29 34.42 7.60
CA ALA A 115 0.17 34.44 7.61
C ALA A 115 0.78 34.31 9.02
N SER A 116 0.50 33.21 9.70
CA SER A 116 1.15 32.79 10.94
C SER A 116 2.31 31.84 10.62
N ALA A 117 3.19 31.63 11.60
CA ALA A 117 4.20 30.58 11.53
C ALA A 117 3.57 29.18 11.29
N HIS A 118 2.29 28.97 11.57
CA HIS A 118 1.62 27.69 11.32
C HIS A 118 0.71 27.73 10.08
N SER A 119 0.91 28.71 9.19
CA SER A 119 0.17 28.76 7.93
C SER A 119 0.54 27.58 7.04
N VAL A 120 -0.49 26.90 6.52
CA VAL A 120 -0.33 25.74 5.64
C VAL A 120 0.49 26.12 4.40
N SER A 121 0.31 27.33 3.87
CA SER A 121 1.09 27.79 2.71
C SER A 121 2.60 27.87 3.01
N ARG A 122 3.00 28.27 4.23
CA ARG A 122 4.42 28.26 4.62
C ARG A 122 4.93 26.83 4.74
N LEU A 123 4.17 25.96 5.40
CA LEU A 123 4.53 24.57 5.64
C LEU A 123 4.66 23.77 4.33
N VAL A 124 3.78 24.01 3.35
CA VAL A 124 3.95 23.48 1.99
C VAL A 124 5.26 23.97 1.36
N GLY A 125 5.57 25.27 1.51
CA GLY A 125 6.84 25.84 1.05
C GLY A 125 8.07 25.18 1.70
N ASP A 126 7.98 24.87 2.99
CA ASP A 126 9.03 24.17 3.74
C ASP A 126 9.20 22.72 3.27
N VAL A 127 8.11 21.95 3.10
CA VAL A 127 8.17 20.59 2.51
C VAL A 127 8.82 20.61 1.13
N ARG A 128 8.44 21.56 0.28
CA ARG A 128 9.01 21.71 -1.06
C ARG A 128 10.50 22.01 -1.03
N ARG A 129 10.90 23.00 -0.21
CA ARG A 129 12.28 23.48 -0.09
C ARG A 129 13.20 22.40 0.49
N HIS A 130 12.82 21.82 1.62
CA HIS A 130 13.63 20.80 2.29
C HIS A 130 13.65 19.49 1.51
N GLY A 131 12.53 19.09 0.90
CA GLY A 131 12.50 17.92 0.02
C GLY A 131 13.37 18.09 -1.23
N SER A 132 13.40 19.29 -1.83
CA SER A 132 14.34 19.60 -2.92
C SER A 132 15.81 19.49 -2.48
N ALA A 133 16.15 20.03 -1.31
CA ALA A 133 17.50 19.98 -0.78
C ALA A 133 17.93 18.54 -0.49
N LEU A 134 17.05 17.75 0.14
CA LEU A 134 17.29 16.35 0.43
C LEU A 134 17.49 15.52 -0.85
N LEU A 135 16.63 15.69 -1.87
CA LEU A 135 16.80 14.98 -3.14
C LEU A 135 18.10 15.34 -3.84
N ALA A 136 18.52 16.61 -3.78
CA ALA A 136 19.83 17.01 -4.32
C ALA A 136 20.99 16.35 -3.57
N ARG A 137 20.89 16.17 -2.25
CA ARG A 137 21.87 15.39 -1.47
C ARG A 137 21.85 13.90 -1.80
N LEU A 138 20.70 13.35 -2.17
CA LEU A 138 20.53 11.93 -2.51
C LEU A 138 20.73 11.64 -4.01
N GLU A 139 21.21 12.60 -4.80
CA GLU A 139 21.41 12.42 -6.25
C GLU A 139 22.35 11.26 -6.57
N GLU A 140 23.46 11.14 -5.84
CA GLU A 140 24.40 10.02 -6.02
C GLU A 140 23.79 8.67 -5.65
N TYR A 141 22.88 8.65 -4.67
CA TYR A 141 22.11 7.44 -4.33
C TYR A 141 21.15 7.08 -5.48
N GLY A 142 20.50 8.05 -6.10
CA GLY A 142 19.67 7.82 -7.29
C GLY A 142 20.47 7.17 -8.43
N GLN A 143 21.69 7.67 -8.69
CA GLN A 143 22.59 7.07 -9.68
C GLN A 143 23.02 5.65 -9.30
N LEU A 144 23.25 5.39 -8.01
CA LEU A 144 23.52 4.05 -7.49
C LEU A 144 22.31 3.12 -7.72
N ALA A 145 21.09 3.58 -7.47
CA ALA A 145 19.88 2.79 -7.68
C ALA A 145 19.69 2.40 -9.15
N GLU A 146 19.88 3.34 -10.07
CA GLU A 146 19.84 3.07 -11.51
C GLU A 146 20.88 2.05 -11.94
N ALA A 147 22.13 2.21 -11.51
CA ALA A 147 23.22 1.28 -11.83
C ALA A 147 22.96 -0.12 -11.24
N SER A 148 22.48 -0.18 -9.99
CA SER A 148 22.15 -1.43 -9.29
C SER A 148 21.00 -2.15 -9.97
N GLY A 149 19.94 -1.41 -10.35
CA GLY A 149 18.79 -1.96 -11.06
C GLY A 149 19.19 -2.52 -12.44
N ALA A 150 20.08 -1.83 -13.15
CA ALA A 150 20.61 -2.32 -14.43
C ALA A 150 21.43 -3.61 -14.26
N ALA A 151 22.29 -3.69 -13.24
CA ALA A 151 23.04 -4.91 -12.94
C ALA A 151 22.10 -6.06 -12.55
N ALA A 152 21.09 -5.81 -11.71
CA ALA A 152 20.10 -6.81 -11.31
C ALA A 152 19.34 -7.39 -12.51
N ALA A 153 18.81 -6.51 -13.38
CA ALA A 153 18.10 -6.93 -14.58
C ALA A 153 19.00 -7.73 -15.54
N ALA A 154 20.30 -7.41 -15.62
CA ALA A 154 21.25 -8.15 -16.44
C ALA A 154 21.55 -9.56 -15.89
N PHE A 155 21.67 -9.71 -14.57
CA PHE A 155 21.82 -11.04 -13.93
C PHE A 155 20.55 -11.89 -14.07
N ASP A 156 19.37 -11.28 -13.92
CA ASP A 156 18.10 -11.98 -14.14
C ASP A 156 17.98 -12.48 -15.58
N ALA A 157 18.37 -11.63 -16.54
CA ALA A 157 18.32 -11.97 -17.96
C ALA A 157 19.38 -12.99 -18.41
N SER A 158 20.42 -13.27 -17.60
CA SER A 158 21.49 -14.21 -17.98
C SER A 158 21.07 -15.67 -17.92
N TRP A 159 19.86 -15.95 -17.45
CA TRP A 159 19.27 -17.27 -17.38
C TRP A 159 17.83 -17.24 -17.87
N ASP A 160 17.48 -18.20 -18.71
CA ASP A 160 16.08 -18.53 -18.98
C ASP A 160 15.73 -19.82 -18.24
N TYR A 161 14.57 -19.84 -17.57
CA TYR A 161 14.05 -21.00 -16.83
C TYR A 161 12.71 -21.43 -17.43
N ASP A 162 12.59 -22.72 -17.73
CA ASP A 162 11.36 -23.35 -18.20
C ASP A 162 11.11 -24.66 -17.44
N TYR A 163 9.86 -25.11 -17.38
CA TYR A 163 9.50 -26.39 -16.79
C TYR A 163 8.28 -27.03 -17.47
N ASP A 164 8.25 -28.37 -17.49
CA ASP A 164 7.14 -29.16 -18.01
C ASP A 164 6.70 -30.22 -17.00
N ASP A 165 5.42 -30.18 -16.59
CA ASP A 165 4.82 -31.16 -15.69
C ASP A 165 4.32 -32.38 -16.46
N VAL A 166 5.05 -33.48 -16.33
CA VAL A 166 4.73 -34.75 -16.97
C VAL A 166 3.67 -35.50 -16.16
N HIS A 167 2.56 -35.80 -16.84
CA HIS A 167 1.45 -36.56 -16.29
C HIS A 167 1.27 -37.87 -17.05
N ARG A 168 0.97 -38.94 -16.32
CA ARG A 168 0.53 -40.20 -16.93
C ARG A 168 -0.96 -40.43 -16.71
N THR A 169 -1.60 -41.03 -17.70
CA THR A 169 -3.00 -41.46 -17.60
C THR A 169 -3.07 -42.84 -16.97
N GLU A 170 -3.63 -42.94 -15.77
CA GLU A 170 -3.93 -44.21 -15.12
C GLU A 170 -5.37 -44.63 -15.41
N VAL A 171 -5.54 -45.88 -15.86
CA VAL A 171 -6.84 -46.51 -16.04
C VAL A 171 -7.18 -47.27 -14.76
N TYR A 172 -8.34 -47.01 -14.17
CA TYR A 172 -8.81 -47.70 -12.97
C TYR A 172 -10.26 -48.15 -13.15
N THR A 173 -10.64 -49.17 -12.38
CA THR A 173 -12.03 -49.63 -12.32
C THR A 173 -12.67 -49.02 -11.08
N ASP A 174 -13.76 -48.30 -11.30
CA ASP A 174 -14.64 -47.77 -10.25
C ASP A 174 -15.96 -48.56 -10.28
N PHE A 175 -16.81 -48.38 -9.28
CA PHE A 175 -18.15 -48.98 -9.26
C PHE A 175 -19.22 -47.90 -9.21
N GLU A 176 -20.10 -47.88 -10.19
CA GLU A 176 -21.27 -47.02 -10.20
C GLU A 176 -22.53 -47.82 -9.84
N THR A 177 -23.46 -47.19 -9.11
CA THR A 177 -24.73 -47.82 -8.73
C THR A 177 -25.86 -47.17 -9.52
N ASP A 178 -26.65 -47.99 -10.22
CA ASP A 178 -27.77 -47.52 -11.03
C ASP A 178 -28.97 -47.07 -10.17
N SER A 179 -29.99 -46.48 -10.80
CA SER A 179 -31.22 -46.03 -10.13
C SER A 179 -32.06 -47.16 -9.52
N LYS A 180 -31.68 -48.42 -9.74
CA LYS A 180 -32.30 -49.62 -9.18
C LYS A 180 -31.45 -50.26 -8.07
N GLY A 181 -30.32 -49.67 -7.71
CA GLY A 181 -29.43 -50.15 -6.65
C GLY A 181 -28.43 -51.22 -7.11
N ASN A 182 -28.27 -51.48 -8.41
CA ASN A 182 -27.27 -52.44 -8.90
C ASN A 182 -25.92 -51.75 -9.13
N SER A 183 -24.87 -52.25 -8.49
CA SER A 183 -23.50 -51.80 -8.75
C SER A 183 -22.90 -52.53 -9.94
N HIS A 184 -22.24 -51.80 -10.84
CA HIS A 184 -21.52 -52.36 -11.97
C HIS A 184 -20.15 -51.66 -12.12
N PRO A 185 -19.11 -52.39 -12.59
CA PRO A 185 -17.80 -51.81 -12.78
C PRO A 185 -17.82 -50.84 -13.96
N VAL A 186 -17.23 -49.67 -13.79
CA VAL A 186 -17.02 -48.66 -14.82
C VAL A 186 -15.53 -48.38 -14.92
N VAL A 187 -14.99 -48.46 -16.14
CA VAL A 187 -13.60 -48.10 -16.40
C VAL A 187 -13.51 -46.58 -16.46
N ARG A 188 -12.69 -46.00 -15.60
CA ARG A 188 -12.42 -44.57 -15.55
C ARG A 188 -10.93 -44.33 -15.76
N THR A 189 -10.60 -43.11 -16.15
CA THR A 189 -9.22 -42.65 -16.26
C THR A 189 -9.00 -41.48 -15.31
N ARG A 190 -7.78 -41.35 -14.79
CA ARG A 190 -7.32 -40.16 -14.07
C ARG A 190 -5.94 -39.78 -14.56
N GLN A 191 -5.65 -38.48 -14.61
CA GLN A 191 -4.28 -38.00 -14.75
C GLN A 191 -3.60 -38.10 -13.38
N VAL A 192 -2.41 -38.68 -13.36
CA VAL A 192 -1.56 -38.76 -12.18
C VAL A 192 -0.26 -38.08 -12.52
N TYR A 193 0.12 -37.10 -11.70
CA TYR A 193 1.41 -36.45 -11.78
C TYR A 193 2.53 -37.49 -11.67
N ASP A 194 3.50 -37.44 -12.59
CA ASP A 194 4.66 -38.32 -12.59
C ASP A 194 5.90 -37.56 -12.10
N HIS A 195 6.32 -36.55 -12.86
CA HIS A 195 7.50 -35.73 -12.57
C HIS A 195 7.42 -34.37 -13.27
N THR A 196 8.29 -33.44 -12.89
CA THR A 196 8.50 -32.17 -13.57
C THR A 196 9.91 -32.18 -14.15
N GLU A 197 10.03 -31.81 -15.42
CA GLU A 197 11.31 -31.57 -16.09
C GLU A 197 11.59 -30.08 -16.06
N HIS A 198 12.74 -29.70 -15.49
CA HIS A 198 13.17 -28.31 -15.38
C HIS A 198 14.35 -28.08 -16.33
N GLU A 199 14.32 -27.01 -17.11
CA GLU A 199 15.39 -26.61 -18.02
C GLU A 199 15.86 -25.18 -17.70
N TRP A 200 17.17 -25.03 -17.55
CA TRP A 200 17.83 -23.72 -17.41
C TRP A 200 18.77 -23.52 -18.60
N THR A 201 18.61 -22.40 -19.29
CA THR A 201 19.50 -21.99 -20.38
C THR A 201 20.34 -20.80 -19.94
N PHE A 202 21.66 -20.98 -19.94
CA PHE A 202 22.62 -19.94 -19.58
C PHE A 202 23.02 -19.11 -20.80
N ASP A 203 22.95 -17.79 -20.66
CA ASP A 203 23.42 -16.81 -21.64
C ASP A 203 24.70 -16.14 -21.15
N SER A 204 25.84 -16.63 -21.65
CA SER A 204 27.16 -16.15 -21.25
C SER A 204 27.41 -14.69 -21.64
N GLU A 205 26.84 -14.19 -22.73
CA GLU A 205 27.04 -12.80 -23.17
C GLU A 205 26.36 -11.83 -22.19
N LYS A 206 25.13 -12.17 -21.78
CA LYS A 206 24.41 -11.40 -20.76
C LYS A 206 25.06 -11.49 -19.39
N ALA A 207 25.61 -12.66 -19.02
CA ALA A 207 26.34 -12.82 -17.77
C ALA A 207 27.59 -11.93 -17.70
N GLU A 208 28.37 -11.87 -18.80
CA GLU A 208 29.53 -10.96 -18.89
C GLU A 208 29.12 -9.48 -18.88
N MET A 209 27.99 -9.14 -19.51
CA MET A 209 27.41 -7.79 -19.40
C MET A 209 27.04 -7.46 -17.95
N ALA A 210 26.36 -8.37 -17.24
CA ALA A 210 25.96 -8.19 -15.85
C ALA A 210 27.17 -8.00 -14.93
N ARG A 211 28.20 -8.83 -15.13
CA ARG A 211 29.51 -8.67 -14.47
C ARG A 211 30.10 -7.30 -14.72
N GLY A 212 30.19 -6.87 -15.98
CA GLY A 212 30.74 -5.55 -16.34
C GLY A 212 29.97 -4.39 -15.71
N LEU A 213 28.65 -4.50 -15.56
CA LEU A 213 27.81 -3.52 -14.87
C LEU A 213 28.09 -3.50 -13.35
N LEU A 214 28.18 -4.67 -12.72
CA LEU A 214 28.48 -4.77 -11.29
C LEU A 214 29.90 -4.26 -10.98
N GLU A 215 30.90 -4.61 -11.79
CA GLU A 215 32.26 -4.09 -11.64
C GLU A 215 32.31 -2.55 -11.77
N GLN A 216 31.59 -1.97 -12.74
CA GLN A 216 31.48 -0.52 -12.87
C GLN A 216 30.80 0.14 -11.67
N LEU A 217 29.74 -0.48 -11.14
CA LEU A 217 29.04 -0.03 -9.95
C LEU A 217 29.99 -0.01 -8.74
N LEU A 218 30.70 -1.11 -8.49
CA LEU A 218 31.61 -1.24 -7.34
C LEU A 218 32.86 -0.36 -7.47
N GLN A 219 33.28 -0.03 -8.70
CA GLN A 219 34.35 0.95 -8.94
C GLN A 219 33.90 2.39 -8.69
N ARG A 220 32.65 2.71 -9.05
CA ARG A 220 32.11 4.08 -8.96
C ARG A 220 31.67 4.44 -7.56
N PHE A 221 31.07 3.50 -6.83
CA PHE A 221 30.46 3.74 -5.53
C PHE A 221 31.25 2.99 -4.46
N SER A 222 31.90 3.73 -3.56
CA SER A 222 32.58 3.15 -2.41
C SER A 222 31.65 3.03 -1.20
N ALA A 223 32.04 2.18 -0.26
CA ALA A 223 31.40 2.01 1.05
C ALA A 223 31.39 3.29 1.93
N GLU A 224 31.91 4.42 1.44
CA GLU A 224 32.02 5.71 2.13
C GLU A 224 30.95 6.73 1.72
N LEU A 225 29.88 6.33 1.03
CA LEU A 225 28.69 7.17 0.80
C LEU A 225 27.97 7.63 2.09
N TYR A 226 28.41 7.14 3.25
CA TYR A 226 27.83 7.42 4.56
C TYR A 226 28.02 8.89 4.99
N ASP A 227 26.92 9.64 5.04
CA ASP A 227 26.88 10.94 5.73
C ASP A 227 26.53 10.71 7.22
N PRO A 228 27.47 10.88 8.17
CA PRO A 228 27.19 10.79 9.60
C PRO A 228 26.17 11.82 10.08
N GLY A 229 25.95 12.89 9.31
CA GLY A 229 24.90 13.87 9.54
C GLY A 229 23.50 13.23 9.52
N LEU A 230 23.29 12.10 8.84
CA LEU A 230 22.03 11.36 8.78
C LEU A 230 21.80 10.40 9.98
N ALA A 231 22.71 10.38 10.96
CA ALA A 231 22.65 9.44 12.08
C ALA A 231 21.49 9.70 13.08
N ALA A 232 21.30 8.72 13.98
CA ALA A 232 20.20 8.65 14.93
C ALA A 232 20.01 9.93 15.78
N LEU A 233 18.90 10.63 15.52
CA LEU A 233 18.42 11.74 16.34
C LEU A 233 17.40 11.24 17.37
N HIS A 234 17.48 11.75 18.60
CA HIS A 234 16.54 11.47 19.68
C HIS A 234 16.16 12.78 20.36
N VAL A 235 14.87 12.93 20.65
CA VAL A 235 14.32 14.06 21.40
C VAL A 235 13.63 13.51 22.64
N GLU A 236 14.01 14.04 23.80
CA GLU A 236 13.31 13.74 25.05
C GLU A 236 11.88 14.31 24.97
N ALA A 237 10.89 13.45 25.19
CA ALA A 237 9.50 13.87 25.21
C ALA A 237 9.22 14.72 26.46
N ASN A 238 8.56 15.86 26.28
CA ASN A 238 8.18 16.74 27.37
C ASN A 238 6.78 16.40 27.92
N PHE A 239 6.37 17.09 28.99
CA PHE A 239 5.07 16.88 29.62
C PHE A 239 3.87 17.14 28.69
N SER A 240 3.95 18.15 27.81
CA SER A 240 2.89 18.42 26.83
C SER A 240 2.77 17.35 25.75
N ASP A 241 3.88 16.67 25.40
CA ASP A 241 3.87 15.55 24.45
C ASP A 241 3.11 14.35 25.05
N ARG A 242 3.31 14.08 26.35
CA ARG A 242 2.61 12.99 27.07
C ARG A 242 1.09 13.20 27.12
N GLU A 243 0.61 14.41 27.41
CA GLU A 243 -0.83 14.69 27.47
C GLU A 243 -1.50 14.52 26.09
N ALA A 244 -0.86 15.00 25.03
CA ALA A 244 -1.42 14.90 23.69
C ALA A 244 -1.28 13.48 23.09
N ILE A 245 -0.25 12.71 23.43
CA ILE A 245 -0.16 11.27 23.10
C ILE A 245 -1.30 10.48 23.75
N GLN A 246 -1.64 10.82 25.00
CA GLN A 246 -2.75 10.21 25.70
C GLN A 246 -4.11 10.47 25.04
N LEU A 247 -4.27 11.63 24.39
CA LEU A 247 -5.46 11.94 23.59
C LEU A 247 -5.48 11.22 22.23
N THR A 248 -4.33 10.76 21.75
CA THR A 248 -4.14 10.11 20.43
C THR A 248 -4.32 8.57 20.49
N ILE A 249 -3.88 7.90 21.56
CA ILE A 249 -3.81 6.43 21.62
C ILE A 249 -5.15 5.76 22.02
N ASP A 250 -6.17 6.53 22.41
CA ASP A 250 -7.48 6.02 22.88
C ASP A 250 -7.36 4.92 23.96
N GLU A 251 -6.28 4.96 24.74
CA GLU A 251 -6.10 4.10 25.91
C GLU A 251 -6.97 4.63 27.06
N LYS A 252 -7.66 3.71 27.75
CA LYS A 252 -8.41 4.00 28.98
C LYS A 252 -7.57 4.86 29.93
N PRO A 253 -8.17 5.71 30.78
CA PRO A 253 -7.44 6.53 31.75
C PRO A 253 -6.54 5.64 32.61
N GLY A 254 -5.26 5.65 32.28
CA GLY A 254 -4.20 4.80 32.78
C GLY A 254 -2.86 5.47 32.46
N GLU A 255 -1.82 5.09 33.17
CA GLU A 255 -0.51 5.73 33.03
C GLU A 255 0.22 5.16 31.80
N ILE A 256 0.38 5.98 30.76
CA ILE A 256 1.19 5.62 29.58
C ILE A 256 2.65 5.55 30.01
N SER A 257 3.38 4.51 29.58
CA SER A 257 4.81 4.37 29.89
C SER A 257 5.64 5.45 29.18
N ASP A 258 6.73 5.89 29.80
CA ASP A 258 7.66 6.84 29.17
C ASP A 258 8.21 6.31 27.84
N ASP A 259 8.44 5.00 27.73
CA ASP A 259 8.87 4.35 26.50
C ASP A 259 7.83 4.50 25.37
N THR A 260 6.55 4.39 25.70
CA THR A 260 5.46 4.57 24.73
C THR A 260 5.38 6.03 24.29
N VAL A 261 5.44 6.96 25.24
CA VAL A 261 5.47 8.41 24.96
C VAL A 261 6.66 8.75 24.05
N ALA A 262 7.85 8.29 24.40
CA ALA A 262 9.06 8.51 23.61
C ALA A 262 8.95 7.90 22.21
N ARG A 263 8.40 6.67 22.08
CA ARG A 263 8.22 5.99 20.78
C ARG A 263 7.33 6.78 19.83
N TYR A 264 6.16 7.24 20.27
CA TYR A 264 5.24 8.04 19.44
C TYR A 264 5.79 9.45 19.17
N ALA A 265 6.38 10.11 20.17
CA ALA A 265 6.97 11.45 19.99
C ALA A 265 8.15 11.46 19.01
N ASN A 266 8.91 10.36 18.95
CA ASN A 266 10.09 10.21 18.09
C ASN A 266 9.80 9.42 16.82
N GLN A 267 8.53 9.15 16.49
CA GLN A 267 8.19 8.28 15.37
C GLN A 267 8.60 8.87 14.02
N TRP A 268 8.37 10.17 13.83
CA TRP A 268 8.82 10.88 12.63
C TRP A 268 10.36 10.88 12.53
N LEU A 269 11.08 10.83 13.67
CA LEU A 269 12.53 10.70 13.67
C LEU A 269 12.98 9.32 13.19
N GLN A 270 12.17 8.27 13.29
CA GLN A 270 12.57 6.95 12.80
C GLN A 270 12.88 6.98 11.30
N GLN A 271 12.06 7.67 10.52
CA GLN A 271 12.27 7.84 9.07
C GLN A 271 13.26 8.97 8.74
N ALA A 272 13.31 10.03 9.56
CA ALA A 272 14.34 11.08 9.44
C ALA A 272 15.77 10.58 9.55
N ARG A 273 15.96 9.39 10.13
CA ARG A 273 17.27 8.76 10.25
C ARG A 273 17.80 8.19 8.94
N LEU A 274 16.95 8.01 7.91
CA LEU A 274 17.25 7.25 6.69
C LEU A 274 18.02 5.95 6.96
N ARG A 275 17.97 5.41 8.20
CA ARG A 275 18.99 4.55 8.79
C ARG A 275 19.20 3.23 8.05
N PRO A 276 18.17 2.55 7.52
CA PRO A 276 18.43 1.36 6.73
C PRO A 276 19.24 1.73 5.48
N LEU A 277 19.06 2.93 4.90
CA LEU A 277 19.64 3.25 3.62
C LEU A 277 21.19 3.27 3.62
N PRO A 278 21.93 4.15 4.33
CA PRO A 278 23.39 4.15 4.24
C PRO A 278 24.03 2.90 4.88
N GLY A 279 23.45 2.38 5.95
CA GLY A 279 23.96 1.20 6.67
C GLY A 279 23.82 -0.08 5.85
N ASP A 280 22.61 -0.31 5.32
CA ASP A 280 22.32 -1.51 4.53
C ASP A 280 22.96 -1.41 3.16
N ILE A 281 23.05 -0.22 2.54
CA ILE A 281 23.81 -0.02 1.29
C ILE A 281 25.28 -0.32 1.51
N LYS A 282 25.90 0.21 2.57
CA LYS A 282 27.31 -0.06 2.86
C LYS A 282 27.56 -1.54 3.10
N GLY A 283 26.70 -2.20 3.88
CA GLY A 283 26.76 -3.63 4.11
C GLY A 283 26.63 -4.42 2.82
N THR A 284 25.63 -4.09 2.01
CA THR A 284 25.35 -4.73 0.70
C THR A 284 26.51 -4.53 -0.28
N LEU A 285 27.05 -3.32 -0.41
CA LEU A 285 28.21 -3.05 -1.28
C LEU A 285 29.44 -3.84 -0.82
N THR A 286 29.67 -3.91 0.49
CA THR A 286 30.79 -4.69 1.06
C THR A 286 30.63 -6.18 0.75
N GLU A 287 29.42 -6.72 0.98
CA GLU A 287 29.10 -8.11 0.65
C GLU A 287 29.26 -8.40 -0.85
N LEU A 288 28.80 -7.49 -1.71
CA LEU A 288 28.98 -7.62 -3.16
C LEU A 288 30.46 -7.63 -3.57
N VAL A 289 31.30 -6.77 -2.97
CA VAL A 289 32.75 -6.77 -3.21
C VAL A 289 33.39 -8.10 -2.79
N GLU A 290 33.01 -8.63 -1.63
CA GLU A 290 33.59 -9.86 -1.09
C GLU A 290 33.10 -11.12 -1.83
N ARG A 291 31.82 -11.17 -2.19
CA ARG A 291 31.17 -12.35 -2.77
C ARG A 291 31.31 -12.44 -4.29
N SER A 292 31.25 -11.30 -5.00
CA SER A 292 31.18 -11.31 -6.46
C SER A 292 32.31 -12.07 -7.17
N PRO A 293 33.59 -12.09 -6.73
CA PRO A 293 34.63 -12.82 -7.45
C PRO A 293 34.38 -14.33 -7.49
N ALA A 294 33.98 -14.92 -6.35
CA ALA A 294 33.67 -16.34 -6.26
C ALA A 294 32.38 -16.68 -7.01
N ALA A 295 31.36 -15.82 -6.92
CA ALA A 295 30.12 -15.98 -7.66
C ALA A 295 30.37 -15.96 -9.19
N PHE A 296 31.20 -15.05 -9.69
CA PHE A 296 31.56 -14.99 -11.10
C PHE A 296 32.33 -16.23 -11.59
N GLU A 297 33.18 -16.81 -10.76
CA GLU A 297 33.83 -18.09 -11.09
C GLU A 297 32.78 -19.19 -11.27
N VAL A 298 31.80 -19.30 -10.37
CA VAL A 298 30.70 -20.29 -10.48
C VAL A 298 29.83 -20.02 -11.72
N ILE A 299 29.44 -18.77 -11.95
CA ILE A 299 28.57 -18.39 -13.08
C ILE A 299 29.27 -18.66 -14.41
N SER A 300 30.53 -18.24 -14.58
CA SER A 300 31.29 -18.41 -15.84
C SER A 300 31.58 -19.85 -16.22
N HIS A 301 31.56 -20.78 -15.27
CA HIS A 301 31.73 -22.22 -15.52
C HIS A 301 30.39 -22.98 -15.66
N SER A 302 29.27 -22.27 -15.74
CA SER A 302 27.95 -22.88 -15.89
C SER A 302 27.79 -23.55 -17.26
N GLU A 303 27.08 -24.67 -17.27
CA GLU A 303 26.69 -25.34 -18.51
C GLU A 303 25.69 -24.46 -19.27
N GLN A 304 25.81 -24.41 -20.61
CA GLN A 304 24.89 -23.63 -21.44
C GLN A 304 23.43 -24.08 -21.27
N ARG A 305 23.22 -25.38 -21.04
CA ARG A 305 21.92 -25.97 -20.72
C ARG A 305 22.08 -26.93 -19.57
N TYR A 306 21.22 -26.79 -18.57
CA TYR A 306 21.12 -27.69 -17.44
C TYR A 306 19.69 -28.22 -17.34
N THR A 307 19.55 -29.52 -17.10
CA THR A 307 18.24 -30.17 -16.96
C THR A 307 18.18 -30.96 -15.67
N GLU A 308 17.06 -30.86 -14.96
CA GLU A 308 16.78 -31.60 -13.73
C GLU A 308 15.38 -32.19 -13.79
N THR A 309 15.21 -33.42 -13.35
CA THR A 309 13.90 -34.06 -13.20
C THR A 309 13.57 -34.22 -11.73
N THR A 310 12.41 -33.72 -11.30
CA THR A 310 11.95 -33.87 -9.92
C THR A 310 10.59 -34.55 -9.83
N TYR A 311 10.36 -35.31 -8.77
CA TYR A 311 9.08 -35.99 -8.52
C TYR A 311 8.15 -35.14 -7.64
N SER A 312 8.28 -33.82 -7.71
CA SER A 312 7.39 -32.87 -7.03
C SER A 312 7.10 -31.69 -7.96
N PRO A 313 5.86 -31.18 -8.02
CA PRO A 313 5.49 -30.07 -8.91
C PRO A 313 6.03 -28.70 -8.44
N GLY A 314 6.92 -28.70 -7.44
CA GLY A 314 7.48 -27.50 -6.86
C GLY A 314 8.70 -27.00 -7.63
N PRO A 315 8.99 -25.69 -7.57
CA PRO A 315 10.22 -25.14 -8.13
C PRO A 315 11.45 -25.74 -7.42
N THR A 316 12.53 -25.93 -8.17
CA THR A 316 13.84 -26.33 -7.62
C THR A 316 14.79 -25.15 -7.57
N SER A 317 15.91 -25.32 -6.86
CA SER A 317 16.92 -24.27 -6.75
C SER A 317 17.72 -24.07 -8.04
N GLY A 318 17.69 -25.01 -9.00
CA GLY A 318 18.49 -24.95 -10.22
C GLY A 318 20.00 -25.12 -10.01
N PRO A 319 20.81 -24.95 -11.08
CA PRO A 319 22.26 -25.13 -11.01
C PRO A 319 22.94 -24.02 -10.20
N ALA A 320 24.15 -24.29 -9.71
CA ALA A 320 24.87 -23.36 -8.83
C ALA A 320 25.06 -21.95 -9.44
N GLY A 321 25.34 -21.85 -10.75
CA GLY A 321 25.47 -20.55 -11.42
C GLY A 321 24.16 -19.77 -11.52
N TYR A 322 23.02 -20.45 -11.65
CA TYR A 322 21.70 -19.83 -11.59
C TYR A 322 21.47 -19.25 -10.19
N GLN A 323 21.74 -20.04 -9.14
CA GLN A 323 21.59 -19.61 -7.75
C GLN A 323 22.45 -18.38 -7.42
N GLU A 324 23.72 -18.35 -7.85
CA GLU A 324 24.59 -17.20 -7.64
C GLU A 324 24.14 -15.98 -8.46
N SER A 325 23.64 -16.17 -9.69
CA SER A 325 23.10 -15.07 -10.51
C SER A 325 21.85 -14.47 -9.85
N CYS A 326 20.94 -15.31 -9.37
CA CYS A 326 19.76 -14.87 -8.62
C CYS A 326 20.15 -14.14 -7.33
N ALA A 327 21.14 -14.64 -6.58
CA ALA A 327 21.60 -13.97 -5.37
C ALA A 327 22.16 -12.57 -5.67
N LEU A 328 23.06 -12.44 -6.65
CA LEU A 328 23.59 -11.14 -7.07
C LEU A 328 22.49 -10.20 -7.58
N SER A 329 21.54 -10.72 -8.36
CA SER A 329 20.37 -9.97 -8.81
C SER A 329 19.53 -9.45 -7.63
N GLN A 330 19.25 -10.31 -6.63
CA GLN A 330 18.51 -9.94 -5.43
C GLN A 330 19.22 -8.87 -4.60
N HIS A 331 20.53 -8.98 -4.40
CA HIS A 331 21.30 -7.96 -3.67
C HIS A 331 21.28 -6.60 -4.41
N CYS A 332 21.52 -6.60 -5.71
CA CYS A 332 21.50 -5.39 -6.53
C CYS A 332 20.08 -4.78 -6.60
N GLY A 333 19.07 -5.62 -6.82
CA GLY A 333 17.67 -5.22 -6.92
C GLY A 333 17.10 -4.72 -5.59
N GLY A 334 17.46 -5.37 -4.47
CA GLY A 334 17.08 -4.93 -3.13
C GLY A 334 17.64 -3.55 -2.80
N MET A 335 18.91 -3.29 -3.14
CA MET A 335 19.52 -1.97 -3.00
C MET A 335 18.83 -0.91 -3.89
N ALA A 336 18.56 -1.24 -5.16
CA ALA A 336 17.85 -0.35 -6.07
C ALA A 336 16.44 -0.01 -5.56
N GLY A 337 15.69 -1.02 -5.08
CA GLY A 337 14.35 -0.87 -4.51
C GLY A 337 14.35 0.02 -3.28
N LEU A 338 15.24 -0.26 -2.31
CA LEU A 338 15.34 0.53 -1.07
C LEU A 338 15.59 2.02 -1.33
N ILE A 339 16.51 2.33 -2.26
CA ILE A 339 16.80 3.71 -2.66
C ILE A 339 15.62 4.32 -3.42
N GLY A 340 15.07 3.57 -4.39
CA GLY A 340 13.94 4.01 -5.21
C GLY A 340 12.73 4.36 -4.35
N ASP A 341 12.37 3.51 -3.38
CA ASP A 341 11.26 3.74 -2.46
C ASP A 341 11.48 4.99 -1.62
N THR A 342 12.71 5.19 -1.11
CA THR A 342 13.07 6.40 -0.34
C THR A 342 12.93 7.66 -1.19
N LEU A 343 13.51 7.69 -2.40
CA LEU A 343 13.42 8.84 -3.29
C LEU A 343 11.97 9.12 -3.70
N SER A 344 11.23 8.07 -4.05
CA SER A 344 9.81 8.16 -4.43
C SER A 344 8.95 8.69 -3.29
N SER A 345 9.19 8.27 -2.06
CA SER A 345 8.46 8.77 -0.87
C SER A 345 8.63 10.28 -0.68
N ILE A 346 9.86 10.80 -0.87
CA ILE A 346 10.18 12.22 -0.75
C ILE A 346 9.51 13.01 -1.87
N GLU A 347 9.61 12.54 -3.12
CA GLU A 347 8.96 13.16 -4.26
C GLU A 347 7.44 13.17 -4.13
N LYS A 348 6.85 12.05 -3.72
CA LYS A 348 5.42 11.91 -3.55
C LYS A 348 4.89 12.86 -2.48
N SER A 349 5.58 12.96 -1.36
CA SER A 349 5.22 13.90 -0.29
C SER A 349 5.28 15.36 -0.76
N ARG A 350 6.28 15.73 -1.56
CA ARG A 350 6.37 17.08 -2.17
C ARG A 350 5.23 17.34 -3.15
N GLU A 351 4.89 16.37 -3.99
CA GLU A 351 3.78 16.46 -4.94
C GLU A 351 2.44 16.66 -4.20
N LEU A 352 2.18 15.85 -3.18
CA LEU A 352 0.96 15.93 -2.38
C LEU A 352 0.85 17.26 -1.61
N ALA A 353 1.96 17.78 -1.07
CA ALA A 353 1.99 19.11 -0.46
C ALA A 353 1.63 20.22 -1.47
N GLU A 354 2.10 20.12 -2.72
CA GLU A 354 1.73 21.07 -3.78
C GLU A 354 0.26 20.95 -4.19
N GLN A 355 -0.27 19.73 -4.29
CA GLN A 355 -1.69 19.50 -4.53
C GLN A 355 -2.55 20.09 -3.39
N LEU A 356 -2.09 19.96 -2.14
CA LEU A 356 -2.74 20.52 -0.97
C LEU A 356 -2.83 22.05 -1.07
N TRP A 357 -1.75 22.72 -1.47
CA TRP A 357 -1.76 24.16 -1.71
C TRP A 357 -2.75 24.58 -2.80
N LYS A 358 -2.80 23.84 -3.92
CA LYS A 358 -3.79 24.10 -4.98
C LYS A 358 -5.22 23.95 -4.46
N GLN A 359 -5.47 22.89 -3.70
CA GLN A 359 -6.79 22.58 -3.15
C GLN A 359 -7.26 23.63 -2.14
N GLN A 360 -6.36 24.12 -1.28
CA GLN A 360 -6.64 25.19 -0.32
C GLN A 360 -7.15 26.49 -1.00
N ASN A 361 -6.73 26.71 -2.25
CA ASN A 361 -7.08 27.87 -3.06
C ASN A 361 -8.22 27.62 -4.06
N ALA A 362 -8.78 26.41 -4.08
CA ALA A 362 -9.86 26.06 -4.99
C ALA A 362 -11.15 26.83 -4.65
N PRO A 363 -11.95 27.24 -5.66
CA PRO A 363 -13.23 27.93 -5.47
C PRO A 363 -14.36 26.94 -5.10
N GLU A 364 -14.11 26.04 -4.15
CA GLU A 364 -15.06 25.03 -3.69
C GLU A 364 -15.66 25.36 -2.31
N LYS A 365 -16.66 24.58 -1.89
CA LYS A 365 -17.25 24.73 -0.54
C LYS A 365 -16.20 24.46 0.55
N PRO A 366 -16.11 25.28 1.62
CA PRO A 366 -15.07 25.16 2.65
C PRO A 366 -14.92 23.76 3.26
N GLY A 367 -16.03 23.06 3.54
CA GLY A 367 -15.97 21.70 4.07
C GLY A 367 -15.39 20.67 3.09
N ARG A 368 -15.57 20.85 1.78
CA ARG A 368 -14.96 19.99 0.76
C ARG A 368 -13.46 20.26 0.65
N VAL A 369 -13.07 21.53 0.66
CA VAL A 369 -11.67 21.94 0.65
C VAL A 369 -10.95 21.41 1.89
N ALA A 370 -11.50 21.62 3.09
CA ALA A 370 -10.92 21.15 4.33
C ALA A 370 -10.70 19.63 4.32
N ARG A 371 -11.68 18.87 3.80
CA ARG A 371 -11.58 17.42 3.70
C ARG A 371 -10.50 16.97 2.71
N ALA A 372 -10.45 17.59 1.54
CA ALA A 372 -9.44 17.25 0.54
C ALA A 372 -8.02 17.64 0.99
N CYS A 373 -7.85 18.76 1.70
CA CYS A 373 -6.57 19.13 2.29
C CYS A 373 -6.12 18.13 3.37
N LEU A 374 -7.06 17.64 4.19
CA LEU A 374 -6.79 16.59 5.18
C LEU A 374 -6.33 15.29 4.51
N ASP A 375 -7.00 14.88 3.42
CA ASP A 375 -6.65 13.65 2.69
C ASP A 375 -5.23 13.73 2.12
N LEU A 376 -4.92 14.84 1.46
CA LEU A 376 -3.60 15.07 0.90
C LEU A 376 -2.51 15.15 1.99
N ALA A 377 -2.82 15.70 3.16
CA ALA A 377 -1.89 15.75 4.28
C ALA A 377 -1.63 14.34 4.87
N VAL A 378 -2.69 13.54 5.04
CA VAL A 378 -2.56 12.16 5.52
C VAL A 378 -1.81 11.30 4.51
N GLU A 379 -2.11 11.40 3.21
CA GLU A 379 -1.37 10.69 2.17
C GLU A 379 0.10 11.13 2.11
N SER A 380 0.37 12.43 2.29
CA SER A 380 1.75 12.97 2.35
C SER A 380 2.51 12.40 3.54
N TYR A 381 1.86 12.31 4.70
CA TYR A 381 2.44 11.69 5.88
C TYR A 381 2.69 10.19 5.66
N LEU A 382 1.71 9.43 5.18
CA LEU A 382 1.87 7.99 4.97
C LEU A 382 2.92 7.66 3.91
N ALA A 383 3.08 8.52 2.90
CA ALA A 383 4.19 8.40 1.95
C ALA A 383 5.54 8.57 2.67
N ALA A 384 5.70 9.60 3.51
CA ALA A 384 6.92 9.86 4.26
C ALA A 384 7.17 8.89 5.43
N PHE A 385 6.11 8.27 5.97
CA PHE A 385 6.15 7.41 7.15
C PHE A 385 5.35 6.12 6.92
N PRO A 386 5.79 5.23 6.02
CA PRO A 386 5.05 4.01 5.66
C PRO A 386 4.87 3.06 6.85
N ASP A 387 5.85 3.02 7.75
CA ASP A 387 5.83 2.19 8.97
C ASP A 387 5.20 2.90 10.17
N SER A 388 4.41 3.96 9.94
CA SER A 388 3.81 4.69 11.05
C SER A 388 2.70 3.90 11.75
N GLU A 389 2.95 3.51 13.00
CA GLU A 389 1.95 3.11 14.01
C GLU A 389 0.87 4.17 14.30
N ILE A 390 1.00 5.43 13.88
CA ILE A 390 -0.08 6.42 14.03
C ILE A 390 -1.07 6.21 12.90
N HIS A 391 -2.21 5.61 13.23
CA HIS A 391 -3.34 5.46 12.32
C HIS A 391 -4.00 6.81 12.04
N LEU A 392 -3.47 7.54 11.05
CA LEU A 392 -4.06 8.77 10.55
C LEU A 392 -5.27 8.52 9.64
N ASP A 393 -5.35 7.37 8.97
CA ASP A 393 -6.54 7.02 8.19
C ASP A 393 -7.57 6.32 9.08
N GLN A 394 -8.48 7.10 9.64
CA GLN A 394 -9.63 6.58 10.40
C GLN A 394 -10.82 6.26 9.49
N ARG A 395 -10.65 6.23 8.16
CA ARG A 395 -11.74 5.91 7.23
C ARG A 395 -11.86 4.41 7.07
N VAL A 396 -13.08 3.90 7.18
CA VAL A 396 -13.36 2.57 6.62
C VAL A 396 -13.38 2.71 5.12
N SER A 397 -12.51 1.95 4.44
CA SER A 397 -12.62 1.77 2.99
C SER A 397 -14.06 1.36 2.70
N HIS A 398 -14.76 2.11 1.85
CA HIS A 398 -16.20 1.94 1.63
C HIS A 398 -16.61 0.49 1.28
N GLY A 399 -15.66 -0.34 0.82
CA GLY A 399 -15.87 -1.77 0.57
C GLY A 399 -16.14 -2.61 1.83
N LEU A 400 -15.47 -2.33 2.96
CA LEU A 400 -15.58 -3.18 4.16
C LEU A 400 -16.87 -2.87 4.95
N THR A 401 -17.25 -1.60 5.03
CA THR A 401 -18.55 -1.16 5.57
C THR A 401 -19.72 -1.63 4.70
N ALA A 402 -19.58 -1.60 3.37
CA ALA A 402 -20.58 -2.14 2.46
C ALA A 402 -20.74 -3.66 2.63
N GLY A 403 -19.63 -4.39 2.80
CA GLY A 403 -19.64 -5.84 3.04
C GLY A 403 -20.33 -6.23 4.36
N VAL A 404 -20.03 -5.52 5.46
CA VAL A 404 -20.69 -5.76 6.76
C VAL A 404 -22.17 -5.38 6.72
N ALA A 405 -22.53 -4.26 6.09
CA ALA A 405 -23.92 -3.84 5.93
C ALA A 405 -24.72 -4.84 5.08
N LEU A 406 -24.12 -5.40 4.02
CA LEU A 406 -24.71 -6.47 3.22
C LEU A 406 -24.90 -7.75 4.04
N GLY A 407 -23.89 -8.17 4.80
CA GLY A 407 -23.97 -9.37 5.64
C GLY A 407 -25.07 -9.29 6.70
N VAL A 408 -25.16 -8.16 7.40
CA VAL A 408 -26.21 -7.91 8.41
C VAL A 408 -27.59 -7.79 7.76
N GLY A 409 -27.69 -7.12 6.61
CA GLY A 409 -28.94 -7.00 5.84
C GLY A 409 -29.48 -8.34 5.37
N LEU A 410 -28.61 -9.22 4.86
CA LEU A 410 -28.97 -10.57 4.43
C LEU A 410 -29.44 -11.43 5.62
N ALA A 411 -28.75 -11.37 6.76
CA ALA A 411 -29.15 -12.10 7.96
C ALA A 411 -30.51 -11.63 8.51
N ALA A 412 -30.75 -10.32 8.56
CA ALA A 412 -32.03 -9.75 8.99
C ALA A 412 -33.18 -10.09 8.03
N GLY A 413 -32.93 -10.03 6.70
CA GLY A 413 -33.90 -10.43 5.69
C GLY A 413 -34.27 -11.91 5.79
N LEU A 414 -33.28 -12.79 6.01
CA LEU A 414 -33.50 -14.22 6.20
C LEU A 414 -34.34 -14.51 7.46
N LEU A 415 -34.06 -13.82 8.58
CA LEU A 415 -34.82 -13.99 9.82
C LEU A 415 -36.28 -13.52 9.68
N ALA A 416 -36.50 -12.40 8.98
CA ALA A 416 -37.85 -11.92 8.69
C ALA A 416 -38.63 -12.90 7.79
N TYR A 417 -37.97 -13.47 6.79
CA TYR A 417 -38.56 -14.51 5.93
C TYR A 417 -38.95 -15.76 6.73
N LEU A 418 -38.05 -16.25 7.58
CA LEU A 418 -38.31 -17.42 8.42
C LEU A 418 -39.43 -17.19 9.45
N ALA A 419 -39.56 -15.96 9.98
CA ALA A 419 -40.64 -15.59 10.90
C ALA A 419 -42.00 -15.49 10.20
N LEU A 420 -42.04 -15.18 8.90
CA LEU A 420 -43.27 -15.13 8.09
C LEU A 420 -43.76 -16.52 7.64
N GLN A 421 -42.91 -17.56 7.75
CA GLN A 421 -43.27 -18.95 7.42
C GLN A 421 -43.82 -19.75 8.61
N GLN A 422 -43.80 -19.18 9.82
CA GLN A 422 -44.44 -19.73 11.02
C GLN A 422 -45.84 -19.15 11.17
#